data_AF-A0A2U2X7B0-F1
#
_entry.id   AF-A0A2U2X7B0-F1
#
_cell.length_a   1.000
_cell.length_b   1.000
_cell.length_c   1.000
_cell.angle_alpha   90.00
_cell.angle_beta   90.00
_cell.angle_gamma   90.00
#
_symmetry.space_group_name_H-M   'P 1'
#
loop_
_entity.id
_entity.type
_entity.pdbx_description
1 polymer ?
#
loop_
_entity_poly.entity_id
_entity_poly.type
_entity_poly.pdbx_seq_one_letter_code
_entity_poly.pdbx_strand_id
1 'polypeptide(L)'
;MEISVDLTLSPLQDDFEKHVIDFIKALRDSKFTVLENPLSTQIFGNYDELMPFLNETIKNSFENQEICVLTMKLVKTNRSNYEPHF
;
A
#
# COMPACT_ATOMS: atom_id res chain seq x y z
N MET A 1 -17.17 3.94 2.19
CA MET A 1 -17.28 2.56 2.75
C MET A 1 -15.94 2.15 3.30
N GLU A 2 -15.83 1.50 4.46
CA GLU A 2 -14.52 1.05 4.98
C GLU A 2 -13.93 -0.14 4.21
N ILE A 3 -12.64 -0.05 3.86
CA ILE A 3 -11.89 -1.09 3.16
C ILE A 3 -10.52 -1.35 3.80
N SER A 4 -9.98 -2.53 3.52
CA SER A 4 -8.59 -2.89 3.76
C SER A 4 -7.91 -3.16 2.42
N VAL A 5 -6.73 -2.60 2.21
CA VAL A 5 -5.93 -2.81 1.01
C VAL A 5 -4.57 -3.38 1.41
N ASP A 6 -4.19 -4.49 0.79
CA ASP A 6 -2.88 -5.13 0.95
C ASP A 6 -2.10 -4.93 -0.36
N LEU A 7 -0.92 -4.33 -0.24
CA LEU A 7 -0.08 -3.83 -1.34
C LEU A 7 1.29 -4.51 -1.30
N THR A 8 1.75 -4.95 -2.47
CA THR A 8 3.12 -5.40 -2.70
C THR A 8 3.62 -4.75 -3.99
N LEU A 9 4.57 -3.81 -3.86
CA LEU A 9 5.30 -3.22 -4.98
C LEU A 9 6.54 -4.06 -5.26
N SER A 10 6.73 -4.45 -6.52
CA SER A 10 7.87 -5.22 -7.00
C SER A 10 8.58 -4.45 -8.12
N PRO A 11 9.52 -3.55 -7.79
CA PRO A 11 10.41 -2.94 -8.77
C PRO A 11 11.27 -4.01 -9.43
N LEU A 12 11.47 -3.95 -10.75
CA LEU A 12 12.28 -4.92 -11.50
C LEU A 12 13.63 -4.32 -11.90
N GLN A 13 14.35 -3.80 -10.91
CA GLN A 13 15.63 -3.08 -11.04
C GLN A 13 16.51 -3.26 -9.79
N ASP A 14 17.82 -3.02 -9.90
CA ASP A 14 18.80 -3.34 -8.85
C ASP A 14 18.63 -2.51 -7.55
N ASP A 15 18.14 -1.29 -7.66
CA ASP A 15 17.89 -0.39 -6.53
C ASP A 15 16.45 -0.49 -5.98
N PHE A 16 15.81 -1.66 -6.16
CA PHE A 16 14.42 -1.91 -5.77
C PHE A 16 14.08 -1.50 -4.34
N GLU A 17 15.00 -1.69 -3.38
CA GLU A 17 14.77 -1.37 -1.97
C GLU A 17 14.41 0.10 -1.78
N LYS A 18 15.08 1.01 -2.51
CA LYS A 18 14.81 2.44 -2.43
C LYS A 18 13.36 2.75 -2.81
N HIS A 19 12.90 2.18 -3.93
CA HIS A 19 11.54 2.40 -4.41
C HIS A 19 10.48 1.84 -3.47
N VAL A 20 10.72 0.65 -2.89
CA VAL A 20 9.82 0.06 -1.89
C VAL A 20 9.77 0.92 -0.63
N ILE A 21 10.93 1.36 -0.11
CA ILE A 21 11.02 2.21 1.08
C ILE A 21 10.29 3.55 0.85
N ASP A 22 10.51 4.19 -0.29
CA ASP A 22 9.91 5.49 -0.61
C ASP A 22 8.39 5.36 -0.77
N PHE A 23 7.90 4.28 -1.39
CA PHE A 23 6.46 3.99 -1.49
C PHE A 23 5.83 3.80 -0.10
N ILE A 24 6.45 3.00 0.77
CA ILE A 24 5.98 2.77 2.14
C ILE A 24 5.96 4.07 2.96
N LYS A 25 6.99 4.92 2.83
CA LYS A 25 7.02 6.23 3.49
C LYS A 25 5.87 7.12 3.04
N ALA A 26 5.59 7.17 1.72
CA ALA A 26 4.45 7.94 1.20
C ALA A 26 3.11 7.45 1.78
N LEU A 27 2.95 6.13 1.97
CA LEU A 27 1.76 5.58 2.64
C LEU A 27 1.70 6.00 4.12
N ARG A 28 2.82 5.93 4.85
CA ARG A 28 2.92 6.31 6.27
C ARG A 28 2.68 7.79 6.53
N ASP A 29 3.04 8.66 5.59
CA ASP A 29 2.84 10.11 5.70
C ASP A 29 1.36 10.53 5.47
N SER A 30 0.49 9.56 5.18
CA SER A 30 -0.95 9.79 5.04
C SER A 30 -1.68 9.81 6.39
N LYS A 31 -2.95 10.20 6.36
CA LYS A 31 -3.85 10.12 7.53
C LYS A 31 -4.39 8.70 7.82
N PHE A 32 -4.09 7.73 6.96
CA PHE A 32 -4.65 6.39 7.05
C PHE A 32 -3.83 5.50 7.99
N THR A 33 -4.48 4.49 8.56
CA THR A 33 -3.76 3.47 9.32
C THR A 33 -2.94 2.62 8.34
N VAL A 34 -1.65 2.46 8.61
CA VAL A 34 -0.73 1.63 7.83
C VAL A 34 -0.10 0.59 8.75
N LEU A 35 -0.10 -0.68 8.31
CA LEU A 35 0.55 -1.79 8.99
C LEU A 35 1.45 -2.52 8.00
N GLU A 36 2.58 -3.03 8.47
CA GLU A 36 3.58 -3.66 7.60
C GLU A 36 3.97 -5.02 8.16
N ASN A 37 4.30 -5.93 7.25
CA ASN A 37 4.91 -7.20 7.57
C ASN A 37 6.00 -7.50 6.51
N PRO A 38 6.80 -8.56 6.68
CA PRO A 38 7.89 -8.86 5.75
C PRO A 38 7.48 -9.12 4.28
N LEU A 39 6.19 -9.31 3.99
CA LEU A 39 5.68 -9.67 2.67
C LEU A 39 4.84 -8.57 2.00
N SER A 40 4.21 -7.69 2.79
CA SER A 40 3.28 -6.67 2.26
C SER A 40 3.10 -5.47 3.18
N THR A 41 2.54 -4.41 2.61
CA THR A 41 2.06 -3.23 3.34
C THR A 41 0.54 -3.16 3.26
N GLN A 42 -0.11 -2.96 4.38
CA GLN A 42 -1.56 -2.88 4.52
C GLN A 42 -1.96 -1.46 4.87
N ILE A 43 -3.02 -0.96 4.25
CA ILE A 43 -3.57 0.37 4.48
C ILE A 43 -5.10 0.32 4.56
N PHE A 44 -5.67 1.08 5.49
CA PHE A 44 -7.07 0.98 5.87
C PHE A 44 -7.75 2.34 5.88
N GLY A 45 -9.03 2.37 5.49
CA GLY A 45 -9.84 3.58 5.60
C GLY A 45 -11.08 3.59 4.72
N ASN A 46 -11.71 4.77 4.63
CA ASN A 46 -12.88 4.97 3.78
C ASN A 46 -12.48 4.93 2.29
N TYR A 47 -13.12 4.06 1.51
CA TYR A 47 -12.96 3.87 0.07
C TYR A 47 -12.88 5.18 -0.71
N ASP A 48 -13.80 6.12 -0.45
CA ASP A 48 -13.92 7.36 -1.23
C ASP A 48 -12.78 8.35 -0.94
N GLU A 49 -12.04 8.14 0.15
CA GLU A 49 -10.87 8.92 0.52
C GLU A 49 -9.56 8.17 0.19
N LEU A 50 -9.54 6.86 0.44
CA LEU A 50 -8.37 6.01 0.32
C LEU A 50 -8.03 5.70 -1.14
N MET A 51 -9.03 5.42 -1.99
CA MET A 51 -8.75 5.09 -3.39
C MET A 51 -8.16 6.25 -4.19
N PRO A 52 -8.63 7.51 -4.06
CA PRO A 52 -7.97 8.65 -4.69
C PRO A 52 -6.53 8.84 -4.24
N PHE A 53 -6.27 8.74 -2.93
CA PHE A 53 -4.92 8.83 -2.36
C PHE A 53 -4.00 7.73 -2.90
N LEU A 54 -4.46 6.48 -2.92
CA LEU A 54 -3.71 5.36 -3.47
C LEU A 54 -3.44 5.53 -4.96
N ASN A 55 -4.42 5.99 -5.73
CA ASN A 55 -4.25 6.23 -7.16
C ASN A 55 -3.13 7.26 -7.44
N GLU A 56 -3.11 8.36 -6.70
CA GLU A 56 -2.04 9.37 -6.81
C GLU A 56 -0.69 8.80 -6.38
N THR A 57 -0.63 8.11 -5.23
CA THR A 57 0.60 7.55 -4.69
C THR A 57 1.20 6.48 -5.61
N ILE A 58 0.36 5.61 -6.18
CA ILE A 58 0.76 4.57 -7.14
C ILE A 58 1.28 5.21 -8.42
N LYS A 59 0.56 6.22 -8.95
CA LYS A 59 1.00 6.95 -10.14
C LYS A 59 2.39 7.57 -9.91
N ASN A 60 2.59 8.28 -8.80
CA ASN A 60 3.88 8.89 -8.47
C ASN A 60 4.98 7.84 -8.31
N SER A 61 4.69 6.67 -7.73
CA SER A 61 5.66 5.55 -7.68
C SER A 61 6.04 5.08 -9.07
N PHE A 62 5.06 4.85 -9.94
CA PHE A 62 5.26 4.31 -11.29
C PHE A 62 6.03 5.30 -12.18
N GLU A 63 5.83 6.61 -12.02
CA GLU A 63 6.59 7.63 -12.76
C GLU A 63 8.08 7.65 -12.40
N ASN A 64 8.44 7.15 -11.21
CA ASN A 64 9.83 7.09 -10.74
C ASN A 64 10.52 5.75 -11.05
N GLN A 65 9.88 4.85 -11.80
CA GLN A 65 10.36 3.48 -12.04
C GLN A 65 10.23 3.13 -13.53
N GLU A 66 11.21 2.43 -14.08
CA GLU A 66 11.14 2.02 -15.50
C GLU A 66 10.21 0.81 -15.67
N ILE A 67 10.39 -0.21 -14.81
CA ILE A 67 9.57 -1.42 -14.81
C ILE A 67 9.27 -1.81 -13.35
N CYS A 68 7.97 -1.92 -13.03
CA CYS A 68 7.52 -2.43 -11.75
C CYS A 68 6.19 -3.16 -11.88
N VAL A 69 5.88 -4.00 -10.90
CA VAL A 69 4.58 -4.67 -10.74
C VAL A 69 4.01 -4.29 -9.38
N LEU A 70 2.76 -3.88 -9.33
CA LEU A 70 2.03 -3.68 -8.08
C LEU A 70 0.92 -4.71 -7.97
N THR A 71 0.96 -5.52 -6.90
CA THR A 71 -0.16 -6.38 -6.52
C THR A 71 -1.00 -5.66 -5.48
N MET A 72 -2.31 -5.61 -5.70
CA MET A 72 -3.25 -4.95 -4.81
C MET A 72 -4.45 -5.87 -4.54
N LYS A 73 -4.71 -6.14 -3.27
CA LYS A 73 -5.85 -6.95 -2.82
C LYS A 73 -6.77 -6.10 -1.95
N LEU A 74 -8.02 -5.94 -2.38
CA LEU A 74 -9.04 -5.15 -1.67
C LEU A 74 -9.99 -6.06 -0.90
N VAL A 75 -10.31 -5.67 0.32
CA VAL A 75 -11.31 -6.34 1.17
C VAL A 75 -12.38 -5.33 1.59
N LYS A 76 -13.65 -5.70 1.43
CA LYS A 76 -14.83 -4.89 1.78
C LYS A 76 -15.12 -4.90 3.29
N THR A 77 -14.14 -4.51 4.11
CA THR A 77 -14.25 -4.25 5.56
C THR A 77 -12.93 -3.65 6.07
N ASN A 78 -12.95 -2.94 7.21
CA ASN A 78 -11.73 -2.59 7.94
C ASN A 78 -11.27 -3.78 8.80
N ARG A 79 -10.05 -4.26 8.57
CA ARG A 79 -9.44 -5.40 9.28
C ARG A 79 -8.21 -5.00 10.10
N SER A 80 -8.03 -3.71 10.38
CA SER A 80 -6.82 -3.19 11.05
C SER A 80 -6.65 -3.69 12.48
N ASN A 81 -7.72 -4.20 13.10
CA ASN A 81 -7.74 -4.73 14.47
C ASN A 81 -7.79 -6.27 14.52
N TYR A 82 -7.43 -6.95 13.42
CA TYR A 82 -7.41 -8.41 13.42
C TYR A 82 -6.35 -8.95 14.39
N GLU A 83 -6.81 -9.81 15.30
CA GLU A 83 -5.95 -10.63 16.16
C GLU A 83 -6.29 -12.11 15.94
N PRO A 84 -5.28 -13.01 15.87
CA PRO A 84 -5.51 -14.45 15.88
C PRO A 84 -6.27 -14.88 17.14
N HIS A 85 -7.21 -15.82 17.00
CA HIS A 85 -8.07 -16.30 18.08
C HIS A 85 -8.02 -17.83 18.25
N PHE A 86 -6.89 -18.44 17.90
CA PHE A 86 -6.64 -19.88 18.00
C PHE A 86 -5.29 -20.15 18.67
#